data_AF-B2FTH3-F1
#
_entry.id   AF-B2FTH3-F1
#
_cell.length_a   1.000
_cell.length_b   1.000
_cell.length_c   1.000
_cell.angle_alpha   90.00
_cell.angle_beta   90.00
_cell.angle_gamma   90.00
#
_symmetry.space_group_name_H-M   'P 1'
#
loop_
_entity.id
_entity.type
_entity.pdbx_description
1 polymer ?
#
loop_
_entity_poly.entity_id
_entity_poly.type
_entity_poly.pdbx_seq_one_letter_code
_entity_poly.pdbx_strand_id
1 'polypeptide(L)'
;MTQDEFIDALERYSAALTAMLGRFTKSHSGIYMAQGDEGRYREIGVELIDLFRDEVVDGLHHAKIVADYFNDSTNTYIGTPSYRGVENVRGVVNAMLARVRRSPACLINSA
;
A
#
# COMPACT_ATOMS: atom_id res chain seq x y z
N MET A 1 6.26 16.85 3.79
CA MET A 1 4.93 16.99 3.16
C MET A 1 3.96 17.64 4.14
N THR A 2 2.91 18.35 3.70
CA THR A 2 1.83 18.79 4.63
C THR A 2 0.91 17.63 5.00
N GLN A 3 0.09 17.78 6.04
CA GLN A 3 -0.88 16.75 6.41
C GLN A 3 -1.86 16.43 5.26
N ASP A 4 -2.38 17.46 4.59
CA ASP A 4 -3.35 17.29 3.51
C ASP A 4 -2.72 16.60 2.29
N GLU A 5 -1.49 16.99 1.93
CA GLU A 5 -0.75 16.31 0.86
C GLU A 5 -0.51 14.82 1.17
N PHE A 6 -0.24 14.50 2.43
CA PHE A 6 -0.04 13.11 2.88
C PHE A 6 -1.34 12.31 2.84
N ILE A 7 -2.45 12.90 3.30
CA ILE A 7 -3.79 12.31 3.20
C ILE A 7 -4.13 12.04 1.74
N ASP A 8 -3.96 13.04 0.87
CA ASP A 8 -4.22 12.92 -0.57
C ASP A 8 -3.38 11.81 -1.21
N ALA A 9 -2.10 11.70 -0.83
CA ALA A 9 -1.24 10.61 -1.30
C ALA A 9 -1.79 9.24 -0.91
N LEU A 10 -2.14 9.05 0.37
CA LEU A 10 -2.71 7.78 0.85
C LEU A 10 -4.05 7.44 0.21
N GLU A 11 -4.92 8.44 -0.03
CA GLU A 11 -6.18 8.24 -0.73
C GLU A 11 -5.96 7.78 -2.18
N ARG A 12 -5.00 8.38 -2.89
CA ARG A 12 -4.61 7.94 -4.24
C ARG A 12 -4.11 6.50 -4.24
N TYR A 13 -3.26 6.12 -3.29
CA TYR A 13 -2.80 4.73 -3.16
C TYR A 13 -3.92 3.76 -2.83
N SER A 14 -4.80 4.12 -1.90
CA SER A 14 -5.95 3.29 -1.52
C SER A 14 -6.91 3.07 -2.70
N ALA A 15 -7.18 4.13 -3.47
CA ALA A 15 -8.00 4.06 -4.69
C ALA A 15 -7.34 3.18 -5.76
N ALA A 16 -6.03 3.36 -5.99
CA ALA A 16 -5.28 2.55 -6.97
C ALA A 16 -5.30 1.05 -6.61
N LEU A 17 -5.03 0.72 -5.35
CA LEU A 17 -5.06 -0.66 -4.86
C LEU A 17 -6.47 -1.26 -4.93
N THR A 18 -7.50 -0.47 -4.62
CA THR A 18 -8.90 -0.90 -4.77
C THR A 18 -9.26 -1.18 -6.23
N ALA A 19 -8.80 -0.33 -7.15
CA ALA A 19 -9.02 -0.54 -8.57
C ALA A 19 -8.30 -1.80 -9.08
N MET A 20 -7.07 -2.07 -8.61
CA MET A 20 -6.34 -3.32 -8.91
C MET A 20 -7.12 -4.55 -8.42
N LEU A 21 -7.59 -4.53 -7.17
CA LEU A 21 -8.40 -5.61 -6.60
C LEU A 21 -9.65 -5.90 -7.45
N GLY A 22 -10.32 -4.85 -7.94
CA GLY A 22 -11.47 -4.97 -8.84
C GLY A 22 -11.16 -5.54 -10.23
N ARG A 23 -9.88 -5.56 -10.64
CA ARG A 23 -9.43 -6.11 -11.93
C ARG A 23 -8.88 -7.54 -11.83
N PHE A 24 -8.80 -8.12 -10.64
CA PHE A 24 -8.45 -9.54 -10.52
C PHE A 24 -9.49 -10.40 -11.25
N THR A 25 -9.00 -11.33 -12.07
CA THR A 25 -9.85 -12.25 -12.81
C THR A 25 -9.89 -13.60 -12.10
N LYS A 26 -11.09 -14.12 -11.89
CA LYS A 26 -11.31 -15.46 -11.35
C LYS A 26 -11.59 -16.42 -12.50
N SER A 27 -10.84 -17.52 -12.56
CA SER A 27 -11.08 -18.62 -13.48
C SER A 27 -11.08 -19.96 -12.73
N HIS A 28 -11.31 -21.06 -13.43
CA HIS A 28 -11.24 -22.41 -12.84
C HIS A 28 -9.86 -22.70 -12.23
N SER A 29 -8.79 -22.13 -12.79
CA SER A 29 -7.42 -22.39 -12.34
C SER A 29 -6.96 -21.47 -11.20
N GLY A 30 -7.74 -20.45 -10.82
CA GLY A 30 -7.37 -19.54 -9.72
C GLY A 30 -7.83 -18.09 -9.88
N ILE A 31 -7.26 -17.23 -9.05
CA ILE A 31 -7.48 -15.78 -9.08
C ILE A 31 -6.17 -15.13 -9.54
N TYR A 32 -6.24 -14.32 -10.60
CA TYR A 32 -5.08 -13.75 -11.27
C TYR A 32 -5.15 -12.24 -11.31
N MET A 33 -4.02 -11.59 -11.03
CA MET A 33 -3.87 -10.15 -11.23
C MET A 33 -3.92 -9.83 -12.73
N ALA A 34 -4.52 -8.69 -13.09
CA ALA A 34 -4.57 -8.25 -14.49
C ALA A 34 -3.17 -7.93 -15.03
N GLN A 35 -2.98 -8.17 -16.32
CA GLN A 35 -1.74 -7.82 -17.01
C GLN A 35 -1.52 -6.30 -16.95
N GLY A 36 -0.34 -5.88 -16.48
CA GLY A 36 0.03 -4.47 -16.27
C GLY A 36 -0.12 -3.96 -14.83
N ASP A 37 -0.99 -4.58 -14.02
CA ASP A 37 -1.13 -4.18 -12.60
C ASP A 37 0.07 -4.63 -11.76
N GLU A 38 0.78 -5.69 -12.16
CA GLU A 38 1.93 -6.19 -11.41
C GLU A 38 3.05 -5.15 -11.32
N GLY A 39 3.42 -4.52 -12.45
CA GLY A 39 4.44 -3.48 -12.48
C GLY A 39 4.04 -2.29 -11.61
N ARG A 40 2.82 -1.79 -11.79
CA ARG A 40 2.31 -0.67 -10.99
C ARG A 40 2.21 -1.01 -9.51
N TYR A 41 1.85 -2.23 -9.16
CA TYR A 41 1.80 -2.65 -7.75
C TYR A 41 3.20 -2.64 -7.11
N ARG A 42 4.23 -3.08 -7.84
CA ARG A 42 5.62 -3.00 -7.38
C ARG A 42 6.10 -1.58 -7.16
N GLU A 43 5.76 -0.67 -8.05
CA GLU A 43 6.05 0.76 -7.87
C GLU A 43 5.34 1.33 -6.64
N ILE A 44 4.05 1.04 -6.45
CA ILE A 44 3.30 1.45 -5.25
C ILE A 44 3.98 0.92 -3.97
N GLY A 45 4.48 -0.31 -3.98
CA GLY A 45 5.20 -0.88 -2.84
C GLY A 45 6.41 -0.04 -2.45
N VAL A 46 7.26 0.32 -3.41
CA VAL A 46 8.45 1.17 -3.18
C VAL A 46 8.04 2.56 -2.71
N GLU A 47 7.11 3.19 -3.42
CA GLU A 47 6.62 4.55 -3.10
C GLU A 47 6.05 4.62 -1.68
N LEU A 48 5.27 3.60 -1.24
CA LEU A 48 4.71 3.56 0.11
C LEU A 48 5.78 3.35 1.20
N ILE A 49 6.78 2.51 0.93
CA ILE A 49 7.88 2.26 1.87
C ILE A 49 8.67 3.56 2.10
N ASP A 50 9.03 4.26 1.02
CA ASP A 50 9.76 5.52 1.09
C ASP A 50 8.90 6.61 1.76
N LEU A 51 7.63 6.75 1.35
CA LEU A 51 6.70 7.71 1.95
C LEU A 51 6.56 7.52 3.47
N PHE A 52 6.41 6.27 3.92
CA PHE A 52 6.26 5.99 5.35
C PHE A 52 7.56 6.23 6.12
N ARG A 53 8.70 5.90 5.51
CA ARG A 53 10.01 6.15 6.08
C ARG A 53 10.28 7.64 6.28
N ASP A 54 9.89 8.46 5.30
CA ASP A 54 10.29 9.86 5.22
C ASP A 54 9.35 10.81 5.98
N GLU A 55 8.06 10.48 6.09
CA GLU A 55 7.05 11.42 6.59
C GLU A 55 6.43 11.01 7.95
N VAL A 56 6.56 9.76 8.39
CA VAL A 56 5.88 9.25 9.60
C VAL A 56 6.83 9.20 10.80
N VAL A 57 6.35 9.58 11.98
CA VAL A 57 7.07 9.38 13.24
C VAL A 57 7.28 7.88 13.48
N ASP A 58 8.51 7.49 13.79
CA ASP A 58 8.94 6.07 13.76
C ASP A 58 8.76 5.44 12.37
N GLY A 59 9.09 6.21 11.32
CA GLY A 59 8.87 5.85 9.93
C GLY A 59 9.54 4.54 9.51
N LEU A 60 10.68 4.17 10.09
CA LEU A 60 11.33 2.88 9.83
C LEU A 60 10.46 1.68 10.25
N HIS A 61 9.79 1.77 11.41
CA HIS A 61 8.87 0.73 11.87
C HIS A 61 7.68 0.60 10.91
N HIS A 62 7.09 1.73 10.52
CA HIS A 62 5.94 1.76 9.62
C HIS A 62 6.29 1.29 8.21
N ALA A 63 7.43 1.71 7.67
CA ALA A 63 7.96 1.26 6.40
C ALA A 63 8.23 -0.25 6.40
N LYS A 64 8.76 -0.80 7.51
CA LYS A 64 8.96 -2.25 7.65
C LYS A 64 7.64 -3.02 7.57
N ILE A 65 6.58 -2.55 8.22
CA ILE A 65 5.26 -3.21 8.15
C ILE A 65 4.77 -3.26 6.69
N VAL A 66 4.87 -2.16 5.95
CA VAL A 66 4.50 -2.12 4.52
C VAL A 66 5.34 -3.13 3.74
N ALA A 67 6.66 -3.13 3.94
CA ALA A 67 7.58 -4.04 3.25
C ALA A 67 7.28 -5.51 3.54
N ASP A 68 6.94 -5.86 4.79
CA ASP A 68 6.60 -7.24 5.17
C ASP A 68 5.34 -7.72 4.43
N TYR A 69 4.28 -6.91 4.40
CA TYR A 69 3.06 -7.25 3.66
C TYR A 69 3.27 -7.27 2.15
N PHE A 70 4.11 -6.38 1.62
CA PHE A 70 4.46 -6.35 0.22
C PHE A 70 5.24 -7.61 -0.19
N ASN A 71 6.26 -7.99 0.58
CA ASN A 71 7.04 -9.19 0.33
C ASN A 71 6.18 -10.45 0.40
N ASP A 72 5.34 -10.57 1.44
CA ASP A 72 4.38 -11.67 1.58
C ASP A 72 3.42 -11.74 0.38
N SER A 73 2.97 -10.59 -0.13
CA SER A 73 2.07 -10.54 -1.28
C SER A 73 2.67 -11.18 -2.54
N THR A 74 3.99 -11.03 -2.73
CA THR A 74 4.74 -11.53 -3.90
C THR A 74 5.36 -12.91 -3.68
N ASN A 75 5.28 -13.46 -2.46
CA ASN A 75 5.80 -14.78 -2.13
C ASN A 75 4.85 -15.88 -2.62
N THR A 76 4.64 -15.93 -3.94
CA THR A 76 3.82 -16.90 -4.63
C THR A 76 4.66 -17.69 -5.62
N TYR A 77 4.17 -18.85 -6.08
CA TYR A 77 4.91 -19.75 -6.96
C TYR A 77 5.44 -19.08 -8.25
N ILE A 78 4.71 -18.10 -8.78
CA ILE A 78 5.09 -17.36 -10.00
C ILE A 78 5.59 -15.93 -9.72
N GLY A 79 5.71 -15.53 -8.44
CA GLY A 79 6.18 -14.20 -8.04
C GLY A 79 5.18 -13.06 -8.25
N THR A 80 3.99 -13.33 -8.79
CA THR A 80 2.92 -12.35 -8.98
C THR A 80 2.18 -12.10 -7.66
N PRO A 81 1.80 -10.84 -7.36
CA PRO A 81 1.08 -10.51 -6.14
C PRO A 81 -0.27 -11.23 -6.04
N SER A 82 -0.57 -11.79 -4.87
CA SER A 82 -1.87 -12.41 -4.58
C SER A 82 -2.94 -11.35 -4.27
N TYR A 83 -4.22 -11.67 -4.54
CA TYR A 83 -5.36 -10.80 -4.19
C TYR A 83 -5.33 -10.40 -2.71
N ARG A 84 -5.14 -11.40 -1.82
CA ARG A 84 -5.06 -11.19 -0.37
C ARG A 84 -3.88 -10.28 0.00
N GLY A 85 -2.76 -10.43 -0.67
CA GLY A 85 -1.58 -9.58 -0.46
C GLY A 85 -1.85 -8.11 -0.80
N VAL A 86 -2.44 -7.85 -1.97
CA VAL A 86 -2.85 -6.48 -2.38
C VAL A 86 -3.87 -5.90 -1.39
N GLU A 87 -4.82 -6.71 -0.93
CA GLU A 87 -5.80 -6.32 0.08
C GLU A 87 -5.16 -5.95 1.41
N ASN A 88 -4.17 -6.72 1.87
CA ASN A 88 -3.44 -6.44 3.10
C ASN A 88 -2.66 -5.11 3.01
N VAL A 89 -1.95 -4.86 1.91
CA VAL A 89 -1.23 -3.59 1.69
C VAL A 89 -2.22 -2.41 1.70
N ARG A 90 -3.37 -2.53 1.03
CA ARG A 90 -4.44 -1.53 1.12
C ARG A 90 -4.92 -1.34 2.56
N GLY A 91 -5.02 -2.41 3.34
CA GLY A 91 -5.36 -2.36 4.77
C GLY A 91 -4.39 -1.50 5.57
N VAL A 92 -3.08 -1.63 5.34
CA VAL A 92 -2.05 -0.79 5.98
C VAL A 92 -2.21 0.69 5.59
N VAL A 93 -2.43 0.98 4.31
CA VAL A 93 -2.68 2.34 3.83
C VAL A 93 -3.90 2.95 4.51
N ASN A 94 -5.02 2.22 4.57
CA ASN A 94 -6.25 2.69 5.21
C ASN A 94 -6.09 2.88 6.72
N ALA A 95 -5.30 2.02 7.39
CA ALA A 95 -5.01 2.17 8.80
C ALA A 95 -4.19 3.45 9.08
N MET A 96 -3.20 3.75 8.22
CA MET A 96 -2.43 5.00 8.32
C MET A 96 -3.31 6.23 8.03
N LEU A 97 -4.17 6.16 7.01
CA LEU A 97 -5.14 7.23 6.70
C LEU A 97 -6.05 7.53 7.90
N ALA A 98 -6.55 6.49 8.57
CA ALA A 98 -7.36 6.64 9.77
C ALA A 98 -6.56 7.19 10.97
N ARG A 99 -5.26 6.89 11.05
CA ARG A 99 -4.36 7.43 12.09
C ARG A 99 -4.11 8.92 11.89
N VAL A 100 -3.67 9.32 10.70
CA VAL A 100 -3.32 10.73 10.41
C VAL A 100 -4.51 11.66 10.56
N ARG A 101 -5.70 11.25 10.11
CA ARG A 101 -6.95 12.03 10.30
C ARG A 101 -7.33 12.22 11.77
N ARG A 102 -6.97 11.28 12.64
CA ARG A 102 -7.26 11.34 14.08
C ARG A 102 -6.18 12.06 14.88
N SER A 103 -4.92 11.95 14.46
CA SER A 103 -3.78 12.53 15.16
C SER A 103 -2.69 12.94 14.16
N PRO A 104 -2.64 14.22 13.77
CA PRO A 104 -1.61 14.76 12.88
C PRO A 104 -0.19 14.59 13.42
N ALA A 105 -0.04 14.47 14.75
CA ALA A 105 1.24 14.27 15.43
C ALA A 105 1.94 12.93 15.07
N CYS A 106 1.29 12.06 14.28
CA CYS A 106 1.97 10.91 13.71
C CYS A 106 2.90 11.24 12.53
N LEU A 107 2.89 12.48 12.02
CA LEU A 107 3.76 12.96 10.95
C LEU A 107 4.96 13.71 11.52
N ILE A 108 6.11 13.62 10.84
CA ILE A 108 7.34 14.32 11.22
C ILE A 108 7.17 15.84 11.08
N ASN A 109 6.49 16.28 10.02
CA ASN A 109 6.19 17.68 9.76
C ASN A 109 4.68 17.88 9.75
N SER A 110 4.06 17.98 10.93
CA SER A 110 2.61 18.16 11.08
C SER A 110 2.15 19.62 10.98
N ALA A 111 2.83 20.44 10.17
CA ALA A 111 2.58 21.88 10.02
C ALA A 111 1.52 22.19 8.95
#